data_AF-A0AAU5FFT6-F1
#
_entry.id   AF-A0AAU5FFT6-F1
#
_cell.length_a   1.000
_cell.length_b   1.000
_cell.length_c   1.000
_cell.angle_alpha   90.00
_cell.angle_beta   90.00
_cell.angle_gamma   90.00
#
_symmetry.space_group_name_H-M   'P 1'
#
loop_
_entity.id
_entity.type
_entity.pdbx_description
1 polymer ?
#
loop_
_entity_poly.entity_id
_entity_poly.type
_entity_poly.pdbx_seq_one_letter_code
_entity_poly.pdbx_strand_id
1 'polypeptide(L)'
;MTELASALTDEQSTLVLMGPLTETAPLVSHGEIQVGVLRTAGEYALIACEPARAGAPLFEVHGEPTNVPSRYSVQVGKDVHLDLPEGVGNEETMDAYFWRFMNHSCSPNSRIAGRQVLAATDIGVGDEITFHYSTTEFFMAEPFDCRCGSVNCAGHIAGFTMASDAERERLRPWLAQHLLTGGPAPVASAPEPVGPAAAP
;
A
#
# COMPACT_ATOMS: atom_id res chain seq x y z
N MET A 1 28.23 -18.06 -19.23
CA MET A 1 27.50 -16.84 -19.64
C MET A 1 26.46 -16.59 -18.55
N THR A 2 26.84 -16.23 -17.31
CA THR A 2 27.44 -14.94 -16.85
C THR A 2 26.39 -13.83 -17.13
N GLU A 3 25.75 -13.11 -16.20
CA GLU A 3 25.97 -12.75 -14.79
C GLU A 3 24.62 -12.38 -14.13
N LEU A 4 24.42 -12.74 -12.86
CA LEU A 4 23.47 -12.08 -11.94
C LEU A 4 23.94 -12.37 -10.51
N ALA A 5 25.18 -11.95 -10.23
CA ALA A 5 25.81 -12.04 -8.93
C ALA A 5 26.53 -10.71 -8.66
N SER A 6 25.78 -9.63 -8.46
CA SER A 6 26.32 -8.40 -7.86
C SER A 6 25.18 -7.46 -7.45
N ALA A 7 24.52 -7.76 -6.33
CA ALA A 7 23.74 -6.78 -5.55
C ALA A 7 23.53 -7.20 -4.09
N LEU A 8 24.39 -8.07 -3.54
CA LEU A 8 24.28 -8.53 -2.15
C LEU A 8 25.63 -8.38 -1.45
N THR A 9 26.10 -7.15 -1.33
CA THR A 9 27.14 -6.78 -0.38
C THR A 9 26.77 -5.43 0.21
N ASP A 10 25.77 -5.42 1.08
CA ASP A 10 25.62 -4.35 2.06
C ASP A 10 25.12 -4.95 3.37
N GLU A 11 25.95 -4.86 4.42
CA GLU A 11 25.78 -5.52 5.72
C GLU A 11 24.68 -4.87 6.60
N GLN A 12 23.69 -4.21 5.98
CA GLN A 12 22.54 -3.59 6.65
C GLN A 12 21.18 -3.93 6.02
N SER A 13 21.15 -4.78 4.99
CA SER A 13 19.89 -5.23 4.39
C SER A 13 19.35 -6.45 5.12
N THR A 14 18.53 -6.24 6.16
CA THR A 14 17.76 -7.34 6.78
C THR A 14 16.56 -7.64 5.88
N LEU A 15 16.70 -8.64 5.02
CA LEU A 15 15.57 -9.28 4.36
C LEU A 15 14.87 -10.18 5.39
N VAL A 16 13.73 -9.72 5.93
CA VAL A 16 12.88 -10.57 6.78
C VAL A 16 12.12 -11.54 5.87
N LEU A 17 12.76 -12.64 5.48
CA LEU A 17 12.09 -13.80 4.90
C LEU A 17 11.52 -14.63 6.04
N MET A 18 10.30 -14.33 6.48
CA MET A 18 9.57 -15.19 7.42
C MET A 18 8.67 -16.15 6.63
N GLY A 19 9.24 -17.27 6.23
CA GLY A 19 8.52 -18.41 5.67
C GLY A 19 9.45 -19.56 5.28
N PRO A 20 9.45 -20.71 6.00
CA PRO A 20 10.30 -21.84 5.65
C PRO A 20 9.82 -22.53 4.37
N LEU A 21 10.76 -22.84 3.46
CA LEU A 21 10.53 -23.74 2.32
C LEU A 21 10.34 -25.22 2.73
N THR A 22 10.37 -25.56 4.01
CA THR A 22 10.22 -26.95 4.49
C THR A 22 9.68 -26.96 5.91
N GLU A 23 8.36 -26.96 6.06
CA GLU A 23 7.57 -27.73 7.04
C GLU A 23 6.12 -27.26 6.93
N THR A 24 5.19 -28.20 6.76
CA THR A 24 3.77 -27.91 6.54
C THR A 24 3.12 -27.40 7.82
N ALA A 25 3.28 -26.11 8.11
CA ALA A 25 2.33 -25.35 8.90
C ALA A 25 1.07 -25.10 8.05
N PRO A 26 -0.15 -25.12 8.62
CA PRO A 26 -1.34 -24.83 7.84
C PRO A 26 -1.21 -23.43 7.25
N LEU A 27 -1.21 -23.34 5.92
CA LEU A 27 -1.26 -22.09 5.16
C LEU A 27 -2.50 -21.31 5.61
N VAL A 28 -2.34 -20.31 6.46
CA VAL A 28 -3.39 -19.32 6.68
C VAL A 28 -3.23 -18.29 5.56
N SER A 29 -3.86 -18.55 4.43
CA SER A 29 -3.85 -17.68 3.26
C SER A 29 -4.76 -16.48 3.50
N HIS A 30 -4.20 -15.39 4.02
CA HIS A 30 -4.90 -14.08 4.02
C HIS A 30 -4.77 -13.34 2.67
N GLY A 31 -4.19 -14.00 1.66
CA GLY A 31 -4.08 -13.50 0.29
C GLY A 31 -3.98 -14.62 -0.74
N GLU A 32 -4.15 -14.27 -2.01
CA GLU A 32 -4.05 -15.20 -3.14
C GLU A 32 -2.60 -15.33 -3.65
N ILE A 33 -1.69 -14.44 -3.25
CA ILE A 33 -0.25 -14.56 -3.49
C ILE A 33 0.56 -14.38 -2.21
N GLN A 34 1.78 -14.90 -2.19
CA GLN A 34 2.75 -14.59 -1.14
C GLN A 34 3.36 -13.19 -1.31
N VAL A 35 3.51 -12.48 -0.20
CA VAL A 35 4.12 -11.14 -0.12
C VAL A 35 5.10 -11.08 1.05
N GLY A 36 5.99 -10.09 1.05
CA GLY A 36 6.92 -9.85 2.13
C GLY A 36 7.10 -8.35 2.40
N VAL A 37 7.45 -8.00 3.64
CA VAL A 37 7.80 -6.62 4.00
C VAL A 37 9.31 -6.48 3.99
N LEU A 38 9.82 -5.71 3.04
CA LEU A 38 11.24 -5.38 2.93
C LEU A 38 11.52 -4.08 3.68
N ARG A 39 12.60 -4.05 4.46
CA ARG A 39 13.14 -2.81 5.05
C ARG A 39 14.50 -2.51 4.46
N THR A 40 14.67 -1.34 3.86
CA THR A 40 15.95 -0.88 3.27
C THR A 40 16.21 0.55 3.69
N ALA A 41 17.39 0.81 4.28
CA ALA A 41 17.79 2.14 4.76
C ALA A 41 16.74 2.85 5.66
N GLY A 42 15.95 2.07 6.42
CA GLY A 42 14.90 2.58 7.31
C GLY A 42 13.53 2.74 6.65
N GLU A 43 13.41 2.60 5.33
CA GLU A 43 12.15 2.62 4.60
C GLU A 43 11.58 1.22 4.44
N TYR A 44 10.25 1.10 4.46
CA TYR A 44 9.54 -0.17 4.28
C TYR A 44 8.87 -0.22 2.91
N ALA A 45 8.81 -1.41 2.33
CA ALA A 45 8.11 -1.70 1.09
C ALA A 45 7.43 -3.07 1.17
N LEU A 46 6.21 -3.18 0.65
CA LEU A 46 5.57 -4.47 0.42
C LEU A 46 6.02 -5.02 -0.94
N ILE A 47 6.61 -6.20 -0.96
CA ILE A 47 7.10 -6.85 -2.19
C ILE A 47 6.33 -8.13 -2.48
N ALA A 48 6.19 -8.47 -3.75
CA ALA A 48 5.64 -9.74 -4.19
C ALA A 48 6.68 -10.87 -4.05
N CYS A 49 6.33 -11.97 -3.40
CA CYS A 49 7.17 -13.18 -3.32
C CYS A 49 6.81 -14.19 -4.42
N GLU A 50 5.70 -13.99 -5.11
CA GLU A 50 5.19 -14.80 -6.22
C GLU A 50 4.67 -13.89 -7.34
N PRO A 51 4.72 -14.33 -8.62
CA PRO A 51 4.24 -13.51 -9.72
C PRO A 51 2.70 -13.45 -9.76
N ALA A 52 2.15 -12.31 -10.17
CA ALA A 52 0.73 -12.12 -10.40
C ALA A 52 0.47 -11.55 -11.80
N ARG A 53 -0.61 -12.01 -12.46
CA ARG A 53 -1.05 -11.45 -13.75
C ARG A 53 -1.93 -10.23 -13.52
N ALA A 54 -1.94 -9.31 -14.48
CA ALA A 54 -2.88 -8.19 -14.48
C ALA A 54 -4.33 -8.68 -14.24
N GLY A 55 -5.02 -8.02 -13.31
CA GLY A 55 -6.37 -8.36 -12.88
C GLY A 55 -6.47 -9.43 -11.79
N ALA A 56 -5.39 -10.13 -11.46
CA ALA A 56 -5.40 -11.13 -10.40
C ALA A 56 -5.62 -10.47 -9.01
N PRO A 57 -6.40 -11.10 -8.13
CA PRO A 57 -6.41 -10.75 -6.72
C PRO A 57 -5.06 -11.01 -6.06
N LEU A 58 -4.63 -10.09 -5.20
CA LEU A 58 -3.39 -10.21 -4.43
C LEU A 58 -3.67 -10.61 -2.99
N PHE A 59 -4.44 -9.77 -2.28
CA PHE A 59 -4.82 -9.95 -0.87
C PHE A 59 -5.94 -8.98 -0.50
N GLU A 60 -6.55 -9.17 0.67
CA GLU A 60 -7.56 -8.26 1.23
C GLU A 60 -6.96 -7.32 2.28
N VAL A 61 -7.40 -6.07 2.28
CA VAL A 61 -7.12 -5.09 3.32
C VAL A 61 -8.03 -5.36 4.52
N HIS A 62 -7.44 -5.78 5.64
CA HIS A 62 -8.13 -6.01 6.90
C HIS A 62 -7.69 -5.00 7.96
N GLY A 63 -8.57 -4.66 8.91
CA GLY A 63 -8.28 -3.66 9.92
C GLY A 63 -9.50 -3.30 10.76
N GLU A 64 -9.29 -2.44 11.74
CA GLU A 64 -10.37 -1.85 12.52
C GLU A 64 -11.03 -0.73 11.69
N PRO A 65 -12.35 -0.79 11.46
CA PRO A 65 -13.06 0.29 10.78
C PRO A 65 -13.08 1.56 11.62
N THR A 66 -12.70 2.68 11.02
CA THR A 66 -12.74 4.02 11.63
C THR A 66 -13.27 5.05 10.63
N ASN A 67 -13.80 6.16 11.13
CA ASN A 67 -14.15 7.33 10.32
C ASN A 67 -13.13 8.46 10.46
N VAL A 68 -12.04 8.23 11.20
CA VAL A 68 -10.94 9.18 11.37
C VAL A 68 -9.77 8.74 10.49
N PRO A 69 -9.48 9.45 9.38
CA PRO A 69 -8.36 9.11 8.52
C PRO A 69 -7.04 9.38 9.24
N SER A 70 -6.07 8.48 9.05
CA SER A 70 -4.68 8.63 9.48
C SER A 70 -3.74 8.49 8.28
N ARG A 71 -2.46 8.81 8.48
CA ARG A 71 -1.39 8.60 7.49
C ARG A 71 -1.35 7.17 6.93
N TYR A 72 -1.75 6.19 7.75
CA TYR A 72 -1.59 4.78 7.43
C TYR A 72 -2.92 4.04 7.22
N SER A 73 -4.04 4.73 7.42
CA SER A 73 -5.36 4.19 7.15
C SER A 73 -5.63 4.17 5.64
N VAL A 74 -6.45 3.23 5.17
CA VAL A 74 -6.91 3.19 3.77
C VAL A 74 -8.43 3.36 3.72
N GLN A 75 -8.91 4.31 2.91
CA GLN A 75 -10.32 4.51 2.69
C GLN A 75 -10.93 3.40 1.83
N VAL A 76 -11.90 2.67 2.36
CA VAL A 76 -12.58 1.55 1.67
C VAL A 76 -14.08 1.79 1.45
N GLY A 77 -14.59 2.92 1.92
CA GLY A 77 -15.97 3.33 1.77
C GLY A 77 -16.14 4.83 2.00
N LYS A 78 -17.38 5.33 1.83
CA LYS A 78 -17.66 6.77 1.88
C LYS A 78 -17.09 7.44 3.13
N ASP A 79 -17.39 6.92 4.32
CA ASP A 79 -16.90 7.45 5.60
C ASP A 79 -16.19 6.33 6.40
N VAL A 80 -15.53 5.41 5.71
CA VAL A 80 -14.91 4.21 6.31
C VAL A 80 -13.47 4.06 5.84
N HIS A 81 -12.57 4.14 6.80
CA HIS A 81 -11.17 3.77 6.68
C HIS A 81 -10.92 2.48 7.45
N LEU A 82 -9.91 1.72 7.02
CA LEU A 82 -9.34 0.62 7.81
C LEU A 82 -8.00 1.08 8.36
N ASP A 83 -7.82 0.90 9.66
CA ASP A 83 -6.55 1.18 10.36
C ASP A 83 -6.15 -0.03 11.22
N LEU A 84 -4.98 0.07 11.83
CA LEU A 84 -4.46 -0.91 12.77
C LEU A 84 -5.29 -0.89 14.06
N PRO A 85 -5.70 -2.04 14.61
CA PRO A 85 -6.30 -2.09 15.94
C PRO A 85 -5.34 -1.58 17.02
N GLU A 86 -5.90 -1.07 18.13
CA GLU A 86 -5.11 -0.65 19.27
C GLU A 86 -4.29 -1.80 19.88
N GLY A 87 -3.03 -1.53 20.23
CA GLY A 87 -2.17 -2.48 20.94
C GLY A 87 -1.45 -3.51 20.05
N VAL A 88 -1.62 -3.46 18.73
CA VAL A 88 -0.90 -4.33 17.80
C VAL A 88 0.58 -3.94 17.71
N GLY A 89 1.46 -4.93 17.92
CA GLY A 89 2.91 -4.74 17.85
C GLY A 89 3.47 -4.74 16.42
N ASN A 90 4.77 -4.43 16.28
CA ASN A 90 5.41 -4.36 14.96
C ASN A 90 5.42 -5.70 14.20
N GLU A 91 5.71 -6.80 14.90
CA GLU A 91 5.75 -8.15 14.30
C GLU A 91 4.35 -8.54 13.77
N GLU A 92 3.31 -8.39 14.59
CA GLU A 92 1.93 -8.64 14.18
C GLU A 92 1.46 -7.67 13.07
N THR A 93 1.95 -6.42 13.06
CA THR A 93 1.69 -5.49 11.95
C THR A 93 2.26 -6.03 10.63
N MET A 94 3.47 -6.56 10.66
CA MET A 94 4.13 -7.16 9.48
C MET A 94 3.47 -8.46 9.03
N ASP A 95 2.91 -9.24 9.94
CA ASP A 95 2.31 -10.53 9.61
C ASP A 95 0.84 -10.43 9.17
N ALA A 96 0.02 -9.64 9.88
CA ALA A 96 -1.42 -9.57 9.68
C ALA A 96 -1.91 -8.29 8.98
N TYR A 97 -1.10 -7.23 9.00
CA TYR A 97 -1.46 -5.90 8.46
C TYR A 97 -0.42 -5.39 7.47
N PHE A 98 0.24 -6.30 6.75
CA PHE A 98 1.32 -6.00 5.80
C PHE A 98 0.93 -5.00 4.69
N TRP A 99 -0.36 -4.91 4.36
CA TRP A 99 -0.88 -3.94 3.39
C TRP A 99 -0.55 -2.49 3.79
N ARG A 100 -0.31 -2.22 5.08
CA ARG A 100 0.10 -0.91 5.60
C ARG A 100 1.44 -0.43 5.06
N PHE A 101 2.25 -1.35 4.49
CA PHE A 101 3.54 -1.06 3.87
C PHE A 101 3.46 -0.91 2.34
N MET A 102 2.26 -0.91 1.75
CA MET A 102 2.10 -0.53 0.34
C MET A 102 2.40 0.95 0.16
N ASN A 103 3.43 1.27 -0.61
CA ASN A 103 3.77 2.65 -0.91
C ASN A 103 2.97 3.22 -2.08
N HIS A 104 3.06 4.54 -2.20
CA HIS A 104 2.49 5.27 -3.31
C HIS A 104 3.36 5.16 -4.58
N SER A 105 2.72 4.92 -5.71
CA SER A 105 3.28 5.20 -7.05
C SER A 105 2.28 5.95 -7.92
N CYS A 106 2.77 6.92 -8.69
CA CYS A 106 1.97 7.59 -9.73
C CYS A 106 1.72 6.67 -10.94
N SER A 107 2.50 5.60 -11.10
CA SER A 107 2.28 4.52 -12.07
C SER A 107 2.25 3.19 -11.33
N PRO A 108 1.17 2.92 -10.58
CA PRO A 108 1.09 1.76 -9.71
C PRO A 108 0.92 0.46 -10.50
N ASN A 109 1.30 -0.65 -9.87
CA ASN A 109 1.06 -1.99 -10.39
C ASN A 109 -0.13 -2.69 -9.69
N SER A 110 -0.80 -2.03 -8.74
CA SER A 110 -2.01 -2.54 -8.08
C SER A 110 -3.06 -1.45 -7.85
N ARG A 111 -4.30 -1.87 -7.55
CA ARG A 111 -5.42 -0.99 -7.16
C ARG A 111 -6.25 -1.63 -6.07
N ILE A 112 -6.97 -0.81 -5.31
CA ILE A 112 -7.86 -1.26 -4.23
C ILE A 112 -9.32 -1.10 -4.68
N ALA A 113 -10.06 -2.21 -4.66
CA ALA A 113 -11.48 -2.27 -5.04
C ALA A 113 -12.30 -2.78 -3.84
N GLY A 114 -12.93 -1.87 -3.11
CA GLY A 114 -13.52 -2.19 -1.80
C GLY A 114 -12.41 -2.49 -0.81
N ARG A 115 -12.26 -3.76 -0.42
CA ARG A 115 -11.14 -4.24 0.40
C ARG A 115 -10.13 -5.09 -0.37
N GLN A 116 -10.47 -5.49 -1.59
CA GLN A 116 -9.59 -6.36 -2.37
C GLN A 116 -8.50 -5.54 -3.07
N VAL A 117 -7.25 -5.94 -2.89
CA VAL A 117 -6.13 -5.47 -3.71
C VAL A 117 -6.04 -6.35 -4.96
N LEU A 118 -6.01 -5.72 -6.12
CA LEU A 118 -5.96 -6.36 -7.43
C LEU A 118 -4.74 -5.86 -8.20
N ALA A 119 -4.06 -6.75 -8.92
CA ALA A 119 -3.00 -6.39 -9.86
C ALA A 119 -3.57 -5.50 -10.98
N ALA A 120 -2.95 -4.35 -11.21
CA ALA A 120 -3.25 -3.45 -12.32
C ALA A 120 -2.40 -3.78 -13.57
N THR A 121 -1.22 -4.34 -13.36
CA THR A 121 -0.30 -4.85 -14.38
C THR A 121 0.19 -6.25 -13.97
N ASP A 122 0.97 -6.91 -14.82
CA ASP A 122 1.74 -8.06 -14.35
C ASP A 122 2.73 -7.61 -13.26
N ILE A 123 2.92 -8.44 -12.24
CA ILE A 123 3.81 -8.23 -11.10
C ILE A 123 4.76 -9.43 -11.04
N GLY A 124 6.06 -9.16 -11.02
CA GLY A 124 7.12 -10.16 -10.86
C GLY A 124 7.51 -10.39 -9.40
N VAL A 125 8.28 -11.45 -9.17
CA VAL A 125 8.88 -11.70 -7.84
C VAL A 125 9.90 -10.61 -7.54
N GLY A 126 9.79 -10.01 -6.35
CA GLY A 126 10.63 -8.91 -5.88
C GLY A 126 10.11 -7.52 -6.27
N ASP A 127 9.08 -7.43 -7.12
CA ASP A 127 8.46 -6.14 -7.44
C ASP A 127 7.76 -5.57 -6.20
N GLU A 128 7.92 -4.28 -5.98
CA GLU A 128 7.16 -3.56 -4.96
C GLU A 128 5.70 -3.42 -5.37
N ILE A 129 4.78 -3.77 -4.48
CA ILE A 129 3.34 -3.64 -4.67
C ILE A 129 2.93 -2.22 -4.24
N THR A 130 2.56 -1.41 -5.21
CA THR A 130 2.20 0.01 -5.00
C THR A 130 0.81 0.32 -5.52
N PHE A 131 0.18 1.34 -4.96
CA PHE A 131 -1.09 1.88 -5.45
C PHE A 131 -1.07 3.41 -5.48
N HIS A 132 -2.00 4.01 -6.21
CA HIS A 132 -2.12 5.46 -6.25
C HIS A 132 -3.06 5.93 -5.13
N TYR A 133 -2.59 6.64 -4.11
CA TYR A 133 -3.42 6.92 -2.93
C TYR A 133 -4.68 7.74 -3.24
N SER A 134 -4.63 8.67 -4.22
CA SER A 134 -5.83 9.38 -4.69
C SER A 134 -6.87 8.50 -5.41
N THR A 135 -6.65 7.18 -5.53
CA THR A 135 -7.65 6.23 -6.03
C THR A 135 -8.53 5.66 -4.92
N THR A 136 -8.16 5.84 -3.65
CA THR A 136 -8.98 5.49 -2.48
C THR A 136 -9.33 6.73 -1.66
N GLU A 137 -8.35 7.59 -1.41
CA GLU A 137 -8.50 8.72 -0.49
C GLU A 137 -9.26 9.87 -1.15
N PHE A 138 -10.45 10.19 -0.65
CA PHE A 138 -11.21 11.36 -1.09
C PHE A 138 -10.50 12.64 -0.63
N PHE A 139 -10.23 12.72 0.69
CA PHE A 139 -9.31 13.67 1.32
C PHE A 139 -8.18 12.88 1.98
N MET A 140 -6.95 13.40 1.92
CA MET A 140 -5.80 12.76 2.55
C MET A 140 -5.48 13.43 3.89
N ALA A 141 -5.28 12.64 4.95
CA ALA A 141 -4.89 13.16 6.26
C ALA A 141 -3.51 13.83 6.24
N GLU A 142 -2.57 13.26 5.48
CA GLU A 142 -1.20 13.76 5.37
C GLU A 142 -0.75 13.83 3.89
N PRO A 143 -1.00 14.96 3.21
CA PRO A 143 -0.46 15.21 1.88
C PRO A 143 1.08 15.25 1.86
N PHE A 144 1.68 14.87 0.74
CA PHE A 144 3.14 14.79 0.61
C PHE A 144 3.65 15.08 -0.81
N ASP A 145 4.93 15.46 -0.89
CA ASP A 145 5.64 15.59 -2.16
C ASP A 145 6.13 14.23 -2.64
N CYS A 146 5.67 13.80 -3.80
CA CYS A 146 5.92 12.49 -4.36
C CYS A 146 7.34 12.36 -4.92
N ARG A 147 7.99 11.23 -4.59
CA ARG A 147 9.33 10.87 -5.09
C ARG A 147 9.35 9.48 -5.74
N CYS A 148 8.21 9.00 -6.24
CA CYS A 148 8.09 7.64 -6.79
C CYS A 148 8.91 7.38 -8.07
N GLY A 149 9.51 8.40 -8.68
CA GLY A 149 10.37 8.26 -9.86
C GLY A 149 9.63 7.96 -11.18
N SER A 150 8.30 7.83 -11.18
CA SER A 150 7.52 7.65 -12.41
C SER A 150 7.66 8.85 -13.36
N VAL A 151 7.71 8.57 -14.67
CA VAL A 151 7.64 9.60 -15.73
C VAL A 151 6.35 10.40 -15.70
N ASN A 152 5.29 9.83 -15.12
CA ASN A 152 3.99 10.46 -14.94
C ASN A 152 3.77 10.90 -13.48
N CYS A 153 4.84 11.24 -12.76
CA CYS A 153 4.73 11.69 -11.37
C CYS A 153 3.88 12.95 -11.25
N ALA A 154 2.88 12.93 -10.38
CA ALA A 154 2.01 14.08 -10.10
C ALA A 154 2.70 15.17 -9.25
N GLY A 155 3.88 14.89 -8.69
CA GLY A 155 4.68 15.82 -7.88
C GLY A 155 4.16 15.99 -6.46
N HIS A 156 2.87 16.22 -6.26
CA HIS A 156 2.24 16.37 -4.95
C HIS A 156 0.96 15.54 -4.84
N ILE A 157 0.79 14.80 -3.75
CA ILE A 157 -0.35 13.90 -3.52
C ILE A 157 -1.14 14.39 -2.31
N ALA A 158 -2.43 14.66 -2.51
CA ALA A 158 -3.31 15.24 -1.49
C ALA A 158 -4.75 14.68 -1.54
N GLY A 159 -4.93 13.47 -2.08
CA GLY A 159 -6.24 12.82 -2.25
C GLY A 159 -6.96 13.22 -3.55
N PHE A 160 -8.09 12.57 -3.81
CA PHE A 160 -8.85 12.69 -5.06
C PHE A 160 -9.39 14.10 -5.30
N THR A 161 -9.90 14.78 -4.27
CA THR A 161 -10.46 16.13 -4.40
C THR A 161 -9.42 17.21 -4.71
N MET A 162 -8.15 16.91 -4.50
CA MET A 162 -7.04 17.83 -4.76
C MET A 162 -6.29 17.49 -6.05
N ALA A 163 -6.54 16.32 -6.64
CA ALA A 163 -6.00 15.95 -7.94
C ALA A 163 -6.55 16.86 -9.05
N SER A 164 -5.71 17.18 -10.04
CA SER A 164 -6.11 17.93 -11.24
C SER A 164 -7.12 17.14 -12.08
N ASP A 165 -7.88 17.80 -12.94
CA ASP A 165 -8.86 17.12 -13.80
C ASP A 165 -8.21 16.08 -14.73
N ALA A 166 -7.04 16.40 -15.28
CA ALA A 166 -6.27 15.46 -16.11
C ALA A 166 -5.85 14.21 -15.31
N GLU A 167 -5.42 14.42 -14.07
CA GLU A 167 -5.04 13.33 -13.18
C GLU A 167 -6.23 12.47 -12.77
N ARG A 168 -7.37 13.09 -12.44
CA ARG A 168 -8.61 12.36 -12.12
C ARG A 168 -9.08 11.52 -13.30
N GLU A 169 -8.99 12.03 -14.51
CA GLU A 169 -9.35 11.27 -15.71
C GLU A 169 -8.39 10.10 -15.94
N ARG A 170 -7.09 10.31 -15.76
CA ARG A 170 -6.08 9.25 -15.83
C ARG A 170 -6.33 8.14 -14.81
N LEU A 171 -6.71 8.50 -13.59
CA LEU A 171 -6.97 7.56 -12.49
C LEU A 171 -8.35 6.90 -12.57
N ARG A 172 -9.27 7.40 -13.42
CA ARG A 172 -10.66 6.96 -13.52
C ARG A 172 -10.85 5.43 -13.57
N PRO A 173 -10.04 4.64 -14.30
CA PRO A 173 -10.19 3.18 -14.35
C PRO A 173 -9.86 2.47 -13.04
N TRP A 174 -9.19 3.15 -12.11
CA TRP A 174 -8.66 2.58 -10.87
C TRP A 174 -9.35 3.13 -9.62
N LEU A 175 -10.23 4.13 -9.76
CA LEU A 175 -10.94 4.73 -8.63
C LEU A 175 -11.77 3.69 -7.88
N ALA A 176 -11.65 3.70 -6.56
CA ALA A 176 -12.54 2.97 -5.69
C ALA A 176 -13.99 3.49 -5.83
N GLN A 177 -14.95 2.59 -5.66
CA GLN A 177 -16.35 2.85 -5.94
C GLN A 177 -16.91 4.05 -5.16
N HIS A 178 -16.46 4.26 -3.92
CA HIS A 178 -16.93 5.38 -3.07
C HIS A 178 -16.51 6.75 -3.59
N LEU A 179 -15.49 6.85 -4.45
CA LEU A 179 -15.13 8.11 -5.10
C LEU A 179 -16.03 8.44 -6.29
N LEU A 180 -16.66 7.43 -6.90
CA LEU A 180 -17.57 7.59 -8.05
C LEU A 180 -18.98 8.00 -7.63
N THR A 181 -19.40 7.67 -6.41
CA THR A 181 -20.77 7.84 -5.92
C THR A 181 -21.00 9.14 -5.10
N GLY A 182 -19.99 10.03 -5.06
CA GLY A 182 -19.99 11.24 -4.23
C GLY A 182 -19.34 11.01 -2.87
N GLY A 183 -18.33 11.80 -2.54
CA GLY A 183 -17.42 11.55 -1.41
C GLY A 183 -18.00 11.76 -0.01
N PRO A 184 -17.19 11.43 1.04
CA PRO A 184 -17.50 11.63 2.45
C PRO A 184 -18.02 13.02 2.79
N ALA A 185 -18.73 13.11 3.92
CA ALA A 185 -18.88 14.40 4.58
C ALA A 185 -17.48 14.90 5.01
N PRO A 186 -17.17 16.21 4.87
CA PRO A 186 -15.88 16.73 5.31
C PRO A 186 -15.69 16.43 6.80
N VAL A 187 -14.63 15.71 7.15
CA VAL A 187 -14.27 15.44 8.55
C VAL A 187 -13.55 16.67 9.09
N ALA A 188 -13.93 17.14 10.28
CA ALA A 188 -13.19 18.19 10.98
C ALA A 188 -11.73 17.76 11.12
N SER A 189 -10.81 18.69 10.82
CA SER A 189 -9.35 18.57 10.80
C SER A 189 -8.79 17.36 11.55
N ALA A 190 -8.04 16.52 10.84
CA ALA A 190 -7.23 15.46 11.43
C ALA A 190 -6.40 16.01 12.61
N PRO A 191 -6.21 15.23 13.70
CA PRO A 191 -5.27 15.61 14.74
C PRO A 191 -3.89 15.88 14.13
N GLU A 192 -3.16 16.85 14.69
CA GLU A 192 -1.86 17.26 14.18
C GLU A 192 -0.92 16.06 13.97
N PRO A 193 -0.08 16.09 12.92
CA PRO A 193 0.83 14.99 12.63
C PRO A 193 1.68 14.71 13.86
N VAL A 194 1.57 13.50 14.40
CA VAL A 194 2.62 12.95 15.25
C VAL A 194 3.81 12.81 14.32
N GLY A 195 4.76 13.75 14.44
CA GLY A 195 6.01 13.75 13.70
C GLY A 195 6.68 12.38 13.74
N PRO A 196 7.61 12.09 12.81
CA PRO A 196 8.09 10.73 12.54
C PRO A 196 8.33 10.01 13.86
N ALA A 197 7.49 9.04 14.16
CA ALA A 197 7.78 8.10 15.22
C ALA A 197 9.11 7.49 14.80
N ALA A 198 10.18 7.88 15.51
CA ALA A 198 11.39 7.10 15.56
C ALA A 198 10.93 5.70 15.92
N ALA A 199 10.87 4.83 14.91
CA ALA A 199 10.66 3.42 15.16
C ALA A 199 11.82 2.96 16.07
N PRO A 200 11.54 2.19 17.13
CA PRO A 200 12.59 1.63 17.97
C PRO A 200 13.57 0.76 17.17
#